data_AF-A0A845CVB4-F1
#
_entry.id   AF-A0A845CVB4-F1
#
_cell.length_a   1.000
_cell.length_b   1.000
_cell.length_c   1.000
_cell.angle_alpha   90.00
_cell.angle_beta   90.00
_cell.angle_gamma   90.00
#
_symmetry.space_group_name_H-M   'P 1'
#
loop_
_entity.id
_entity.type
_entity.pdbx_description
1 polymer ?
#
loop_
_entity_poly.entity_id
_entity_poly.type
_entity_poly.pdbx_seq_one_letter_code
_entity_poly.pdbx_strand_id
1 'polypeptide(L)'
;MTEPPMPVLDLIAWLLLVLWASLLTGGLLLLRSRPHRRRLPAWMQAASGLTLLLLAWYGFLLARPGTETARYAFGIAAATTLILVGGHLAAGALAPRRTWFGISATAIGYLIIVAAITQYGPDLQGVRLLALGLSLLVAALAGLAFLLRTSHRHPLQTAAAAAYTLLLLFAAVGLAFGLALTAPRFGVLPAGLLLLVFSDLVRLLELAASPSFFPYVRPSHAGPSSRLLPPLGSAARLIRPPAQALIVASIWSALQNPAGSQLSLFLS
;
A
#
# COMPACT_ATOMS: atom_id res chain seq x y z
N MET A 1 19.58 4.59 -37.37
CA MET A 1 18.87 3.86 -36.31
C MET A 1 18.48 4.88 -35.26
N THR A 2 17.23 5.32 -35.27
CA THR A 2 16.69 6.27 -34.30
C THR A 2 16.44 5.52 -33.00
N GLU A 3 17.11 5.92 -31.92
CA GLU A 3 16.79 5.40 -30.59
C GLU A 3 15.29 5.61 -30.33
N PRO A 4 14.55 4.57 -29.90
CA PRO A 4 13.19 4.80 -29.44
C PRO A 4 13.26 5.79 -28.28
N PRO A 5 12.51 6.91 -28.34
CA PRO A 5 12.53 7.91 -27.28
C PRO A 5 12.24 7.21 -25.95
N MET A 6 13.06 7.51 -24.95
CA MET A 6 12.90 6.98 -23.60
C MET A 6 11.44 7.11 -23.17
N PRO A 7 10.88 6.17 -22.37
CA PRO A 7 9.51 6.26 -21.88
C PRO A 7 9.42 7.39 -20.83
N VAL A 8 9.47 8.62 -21.32
CA VAL A 8 8.88 9.78 -20.71
C VAL A 8 7.43 9.40 -20.47
N LEU A 9 6.94 9.66 -19.26
CA LEU A 9 5.56 9.44 -18.85
C LEU A 9 4.61 9.72 -20.05
N ASP A 10 4.06 8.68 -20.66
CA ASP A 10 3.25 8.84 -21.88
C ASP A 10 2.06 9.76 -21.59
N LEU A 11 1.53 10.42 -22.63
CA LEU A 11 0.37 11.32 -22.49
C LEU A 11 -0.79 10.66 -21.72
N ILE A 12 -1.02 9.36 -21.94
CA ILE A 12 -2.03 8.57 -21.23
C ILE A 12 -1.73 8.47 -19.74
N ALA A 13 -0.49 8.19 -19.36
CA ALA A 13 -0.08 8.14 -17.96
C ALA A 13 -0.22 9.51 -17.27
N TRP A 14 0.14 10.59 -17.98
CA TRP A 14 -0.08 11.96 -17.53
C TRP A 14 -1.56 12.26 -17.31
N LEU A 15 -2.42 11.92 -18.28
CA LEU A 15 -3.87 12.13 -18.16
C LEU A 15 -4.45 11.36 -16.97
N LEU A 16 -4.03 10.11 -16.76
CA LEU A 16 -4.46 9.30 -15.61
C LEU A 16 -4.00 9.89 -14.27
N LEU A 17 -2.77 10.41 -14.19
CA LEU A 17 -2.25 11.07 -12.99
C LEU A 17 -2.95 12.40 -12.70
N VAL A 18 -3.19 13.21 -13.73
CA VAL A 18 -3.95 14.47 -13.61
C VAL A 18 -5.38 14.18 -13.19
N LEU A 19 -6.02 13.17 -13.77
CA LEU A 19 -7.35 12.72 -13.37
C LEU A 19 -7.37 12.26 -11.92
N TRP A 20 -6.43 11.42 -11.50
CA TRP A 20 -6.27 11.01 -10.12
C TRP A 20 -6.10 12.20 -9.17
N ALA A 21 -5.20 13.14 -9.49
CA ALA A 21 -4.92 14.32 -8.69
C ALA A 21 -6.13 15.26 -8.61
N SER A 22 -6.89 15.40 -9.69
CA SER A 22 -8.12 16.18 -9.74
C SER A 22 -9.21 15.57 -8.85
N LEU A 23 -9.36 14.24 -8.85
CA LEU A 23 -10.31 13.52 -7.99
C LEU A 23 -9.94 13.66 -6.51
N LEU A 24 -8.66 13.55 -6.19
CA LEU A 24 -8.16 13.72 -4.82
C LEU A 24 -8.36 15.17 -4.33
N THR A 25 -7.95 16.14 -5.14
CA THR A 25 -8.08 17.57 -4.83
C THR A 25 -9.55 17.98 -4.72
N GLY A 26 -10.38 17.53 -5.66
CA GLY A 26 -11.83 17.74 -5.63
C GLY A 26 -12.48 17.15 -4.37
N GLY A 27 -12.04 15.95 -3.96
CA GLY A 27 -12.47 15.34 -2.71
C GLY A 27 -12.10 16.17 -1.48
N LEU A 28 -10.86 16.68 -1.43
CA LEU A 28 -10.38 17.55 -0.35
C LEU A 28 -11.13 18.89 -0.29
N LEU A 29 -11.41 19.50 -1.44
CA LEU A 29 -12.18 20.75 -1.54
C LEU A 29 -13.63 20.55 -1.06
N LEU A 30 -14.26 19.43 -1.41
CA LEU A 30 -15.60 19.08 -0.91
C LEU A 30 -15.60 18.83 0.60
N LEU A 31 -14.53 18.23 1.14
CA LEU A 31 -14.36 18.03 2.57
C LEU A 31 -14.27 19.36 3.32
N ARG A 32 -13.50 20.32 2.77
CA ARG A 32 -13.38 21.69 3.32
C ARG A 32 -14.72 22.43 3.29
N SER A 33 -15.50 22.25 2.22
CA SER A 33 -16.78 22.94 2.01
C SER A 33 -17.92 22.40 2.88
N ARG A 34 -17.78 21.17 3.39
CA ARG A 34 -18.79 20.50 4.23
C ARG A 34 -18.16 19.98 5.53
N PRO A 35 -17.82 20.86 6.49
CA PRO A 35 -17.11 20.47 7.71
C PRO A 35 -17.86 19.45 8.58
N HIS A 36 -19.18 19.34 8.40
CA HIS A 36 -20.01 18.35 9.09
C HIS A 36 -19.92 16.93 8.48
N ARG A 37 -19.45 16.79 7.23
CA ARG A 37 -19.16 15.49 6.60
C ARG A 37 -17.66 15.25 6.61
N ARG A 38 -17.14 14.60 7.66
CA ARG A 38 -15.71 14.24 7.80
C ARG A 38 -15.25 13.08 6.90
N ARG A 39 -15.97 12.77 5.82
CA ARG A 39 -15.67 11.63 4.93
C ARG A 39 -15.67 12.07 3.48
N LEU A 40 -14.63 11.67 2.76
CA LEU A 40 -14.60 11.73 1.29
C LEU A 40 -15.80 10.97 0.73
N PRO A 41 -16.45 11.46 -0.34
CA PRO A 41 -17.48 10.71 -1.03
C PRO A 41 -16.93 9.35 -1.48
N ALA A 42 -17.63 8.27 -1.16
CA ALA A 42 -17.17 6.91 -1.47
C ALA A 42 -16.91 6.70 -2.97
N TRP A 43 -17.69 7.36 -3.83
CA TRP A 43 -17.51 7.31 -5.28
C TRP A 43 -16.21 7.99 -5.73
N MET A 44 -15.79 9.10 -5.13
CA MET A 44 -14.52 9.76 -5.45
C MET A 44 -13.33 8.91 -5.02
N GLN A 45 -13.44 8.27 -3.87
CA GLN A 45 -12.40 7.35 -3.39
C GLN A 45 -12.29 6.12 -4.28
N ALA A 46 -13.42 5.55 -4.73
CA ALA A 46 -13.45 4.45 -5.69
C ALA A 46 -12.89 4.87 -7.06
N ALA A 47 -13.28 6.04 -7.58
CA ALA A 47 -12.76 6.57 -8.84
C ALA A 47 -11.24 6.81 -8.77
N SER A 48 -10.75 7.41 -7.68
CA SER A 48 -9.31 7.62 -7.46
C SER A 48 -8.55 6.28 -7.39
N GLY A 49 -9.07 5.30 -6.66
CA GLY A 49 -8.49 3.95 -6.63
C GLY A 49 -8.49 3.28 -8.01
N LEU A 50 -9.57 3.42 -8.77
CA LEU A 50 -9.69 2.88 -10.12
C LEU A 50 -8.72 3.55 -11.10
N THR A 51 -8.51 4.87 -10.99
CA THR A 51 -7.50 5.57 -11.82
C THR A 51 -6.08 5.06 -11.55
N LEU A 52 -5.72 4.80 -10.30
CA LEU A 52 -4.42 4.21 -9.96
C LEU A 52 -4.30 2.76 -10.43
N LEU A 53 -5.39 2.00 -10.38
CA LEU A 53 -5.45 0.64 -10.89
C LEU A 53 -5.21 0.60 -12.40
N LEU A 54 -5.90 1.46 -13.16
CA LEU A 54 -5.70 1.61 -14.59
C LEU A 54 -4.27 2.02 -14.91
N LEU A 55 -3.72 2.97 -14.14
CA LEU A 55 -2.34 3.41 -14.28
C LEU A 55 -1.36 2.23 -14.06
N ALA A 56 -1.56 1.41 -13.03
CA ALA A 56 -0.70 0.26 -12.75
C ALA A 56 -0.73 -0.79 -13.88
N TRP A 57 -1.93 -1.13 -14.36
CA TRP A 57 -2.09 -2.07 -15.48
C TRP A 57 -1.55 -1.51 -16.79
N TYR A 58 -1.71 -0.21 -17.03
CA TYR A 58 -1.11 0.46 -18.18
C TYR A 58 0.42 0.39 -18.14
N GLY A 59 1.04 0.62 -16.98
CA GLY A 59 2.48 0.44 -16.80
C GLY A 59 2.96 -1.00 -17.06
N PHE A 60 2.16 -2.00 -16.71
CA PHE A 60 2.43 -3.40 -17.08
C PHE A 60 2.34 -3.65 -18.59
N LEU A 61 1.34 -3.09 -19.27
CA LEU A 61 1.18 -3.22 -20.73
C LEU A 61 2.34 -2.60 -21.51
N LEU A 62 2.97 -1.55 -20.96
CA LEU A 62 4.17 -0.93 -21.54
C LEU A 62 5.45 -1.74 -21.31
N ALA A 63 5.45 -2.66 -20.34
CA ALA A 63 6.61 -3.50 -20.08
C ALA A 63 6.79 -4.53 -21.18
N ARG A 64 8.04 -4.71 -21.65
CA ARG A 64 8.35 -5.72 -22.67
C ARG A 64 8.04 -7.12 -22.13
N PRO A 65 7.30 -7.96 -22.87
CA PRO A 65 6.98 -9.31 -22.40
C PRO A 65 8.26 -10.13 -22.17
N GLY A 66 8.29 -10.87 -21.06
CA GLY A 66 9.40 -11.76 -20.70
C GLY A 66 10.53 -11.12 -19.87
N THR A 67 10.54 -9.80 -19.66
CA THR A 67 11.56 -9.12 -18.84
C THR A 67 11.25 -9.16 -17.33
N GLU A 68 12.28 -8.95 -16.51
CA GLU A 68 12.11 -8.74 -15.06
C GLU A 68 11.21 -7.52 -14.76
N THR A 69 11.26 -6.49 -15.61
CA THR A 69 10.39 -5.31 -15.51
C THR A 69 8.92 -5.65 -15.69
N ALA A 70 8.57 -6.56 -16.61
CA ALA A 70 7.20 -7.02 -16.78
C ALA A 70 6.70 -7.82 -15.57
N ARG A 71 7.54 -8.70 -15.00
CA ARG A 71 7.19 -9.46 -13.78
C ARG A 71 6.96 -8.53 -12.59
N TYR A 72 7.83 -7.53 -12.41
CA TYR A 72 7.67 -6.50 -11.37
C TYR A 72 6.39 -5.69 -11.57
N ALA A 73 6.16 -5.14 -12.77
CA ALA A 73 4.99 -4.33 -13.07
C ALA A 73 3.68 -5.12 -12.91
N PHE A 74 3.66 -6.39 -13.34
CA PHE A 74 2.55 -7.30 -13.13
C PHE A 74 2.28 -7.51 -11.64
N GLY A 75 3.33 -7.79 -10.86
CA GLY A 75 3.22 -7.99 -9.41
C GLY A 75 2.64 -6.76 -8.70
N ILE A 76 3.13 -5.56 -9.02
CA ILE A 76 2.59 -4.31 -8.45
C ILE A 76 1.12 -4.08 -8.87
N ALA A 77 0.76 -4.31 -10.13
CA ALA A 77 -0.62 -4.16 -10.60
C ALA A 77 -1.58 -5.16 -9.93
N ALA A 78 -1.20 -6.43 -9.86
CA ALA A 78 -1.95 -7.48 -9.19
C ALA A 78 -2.12 -7.20 -7.68
N ALA A 79 -1.04 -6.79 -7.01
CA ALA A 79 -1.07 -6.39 -5.61
C ALA A 79 -2.01 -5.19 -5.38
N THR A 80 -1.91 -4.16 -6.22
CA THR A 80 -2.76 -2.96 -6.14
C THR A 80 -4.24 -3.32 -6.29
N THR A 81 -4.57 -4.25 -7.20
CA THR A 81 -5.91 -4.80 -7.36
C THR A 81 -6.42 -5.41 -6.06
N LEU A 82 -5.64 -6.31 -5.45
CA LEU A 82 -6.03 -6.99 -4.21
C LEU A 82 -6.14 -6.03 -3.02
N ILE A 83 -5.25 -5.05 -2.90
CA ILE A 83 -5.27 -4.06 -1.82
C ILE A 83 -6.50 -3.14 -1.95
N LEU A 84 -6.89 -2.76 -3.17
CA LEU A 84 -8.10 -1.97 -3.41
C LEU A 84 -9.37 -2.78 -3.09
N VAL A 85 -9.47 -4.00 -3.63
CA VAL A 85 -10.60 -4.90 -3.37
C VAL A 85 -10.70 -5.20 -1.88
N GLY A 86 -9.59 -5.55 -1.24
CA GLY A 86 -9.50 -5.83 0.19
C GLY A 86 -9.90 -4.63 1.04
N GLY A 87 -9.46 -3.43 0.65
CA GLY A 87 -9.84 -2.16 1.27
C GLY A 87 -11.34 -1.87 1.19
N HIS A 88 -11.97 -2.12 0.03
CA HIS A 88 -13.42 -1.98 -0.13
C HIS A 88 -14.22 -2.99 0.68
N LEU A 89 -13.78 -4.26 0.70
CA LEU A 89 -14.41 -5.31 1.49
C LEU A 89 -14.32 -5.03 2.99
N ALA A 90 -13.17 -4.54 3.47
CA ALA A 90 -12.98 -4.19 4.86
C ALA A 90 -13.74 -2.90 5.28
N ALA A 91 -13.87 -1.92 4.38
CA ALA A 91 -14.53 -0.64 4.67
C ALA A 91 -16.06 -0.69 4.58
N GLY A 92 -16.62 -1.58 3.76
CA GLY A 92 -18.07 -1.69 3.51
C GLY A 92 -18.81 -2.71 4.38
N ALA A 93 -18.13 -3.36 5.34
CA ALA A 93 -18.67 -4.52 6.03
C ALA A 93 -19.33 -4.18 7.37
N LEU A 94 -20.65 -4.35 7.43
CA LEU A 94 -21.42 -4.60 8.67
C LEU A 94 -21.22 -6.03 9.19
N ALA A 95 -20.65 -6.93 8.36
CA ALA A 95 -20.53 -8.37 8.64
C ALA A 95 -19.07 -8.80 8.84
N PRO A 96 -18.73 -9.51 9.93
CA PRO A 96 -17.35 -9.85 10.29
C PRO A 96 -16.64 -10.66 9.21
N ARG A 97 -17.34 -11.61 8.56
CA ARG A 97 -16.78 -12.46 7.49
C ARG A 97 -16.22 -11.66 6.31
N ARG A 98 -16.87 -10.55 5.95
CA ARG A 98 -16.44 -9.70 4.82
C ARG A 98 -15.20 -8.86 5.18
N THR A 99 -15.08 -8.46 6.43
CA THR A 99 -13.86 -7.83 6.98
C THR A 99 -12.67 -8.78 6.93
N TRP A 100 -12.87 -10.05 7.31
CA TRP A 100 -11.84 -11.09 7.21
C TRP A 100 -11.33 -11.27 5.79
N PHE A 101 -12.24 -11.42 4.82
CA PHE A 101 -11.85 -11.48 3.40
C PHE A 101 -11.09 -10.23 2.95
N GLY A 102 -11.47 -9.05 3.44
CA GLY A 102 -10.77 -7.81 3.14
C GLY A 102 -9.33 -7.77 3.68
N ILE A 103 -9.14 -8.19 4.93
CA ILE A 103 -7.81 -8.28 5.57
C ILE A 103 -6.95 -9.31 4.82
N SER A 104 -7.49 -10.50 4.53
CA SER A 104 -6.76 -11.55 3.80
C SER A 104 -6.38 -11.11 2.39
N ALA A 105 -7.28 -10.48 1.62
CA ALA A 105 -6.97 -9.97 0.29
C ALA A 105 -5.86 -8.91 0.35
N THR A 106 -5.90 -8.03 1.34
CA THR A 106 -4.85 -7.02 1.56
C THR A 106 -3.50 -7.68 1.91
N ALA A 107 -3.52 -8.72 2.76
CA ALA A 107 -2.32 -9.50 3.11
C ALA A 107 -1.67 -10.15 1.89
N ILE A 108 -2.49 -10.80 1.04
CA ILE A 108 -2.02 -11.42 -0.19
C ILE A 108 -1.44 -10.35 -1.12
N GLY A 109 -2.07 -9.17 -1.21
CA GLY A 109 -1.52 -8.04 -1.95
C GLY A 109 -0.12 -7.65 -1.50
N TYR A 110 0.12 -7.53 -0.19
CA TYR A 110 1.47 -7.25 0.34
C TYR A 110 2.47 -8.36 0.07
N LEU A 111 2.05 -9.62 0.14
CA LEU A 111 2.89 -10.76 -0.23
C LEU A 111 3.31 -10.71 -1.70
N ILE A 112 2.39 -10.30 -2.59
CA ILE A 112 2.72 -10.09 -4.01
C ILE A 112 3.70 -8.93 -4.19
N ILE A 113 3.57 -7.82 -3.45
CA ILE A 113 4.56 -6.72 -3.49
C ILE A 113 5.95 -7.24 -3.08
N VAL A 114 6.01 -7.99 -1.98
CA VAL A 114 7.25 -8.63 -1.51
C VAL A 114 7.85 -9.49 -2.62
N ALA A 115 7.06 -10.38 -3.23
CA ALA A 115 7.51 -11.26 -4.31
C ALA A 115 7.97 -10.48 -5.55
N ALA A 116 7.25 -9.41 -5.92
CA ALA A 116 7.60 -8.56 -7.06
C ALA A 116 8.95 -7.87 -6.82
N ILE A 117 9.16 -7.34 -5.62
CA ILE A 117 10.42 -6.70 -5.24
C ILE A 117 11.54 -7.73 -5.25
N THR A 118 11.39 -8.88 -4.58
CA THR A 118 12.49 -9.87 -4.48
C THR A 118 12.93 -10.40 -5.83
N GLN A 119 12.01 -10.55 -6.79
CA GLN A 119 12.31 -10.99 -8.15
C GLN A 119 12.97 -9.92 -9.03
N TYR A 120 13.02 -8.66 -8.58
CA TYR A 120 13.55 -7.54 -9.35
C TYR A 120 14.95 -7.13 -8.86
N GLY A 121 15.93 -7.17 -9.76
CA GLY A 121 17.30 -6.66 -9.58
C GLY A 121 18.32 -7.69 -9.04
N PRO A 122 19.50 -7.83 -9.68
CA PRO A 122 20.60 -8.66 -9.19
C PRO A 122 21.56 -7.91 -8.23
N ASP A 123 22.38 -8.69 -7.52
CA ASP A 123 23.69 -8.35 -6.90
C ASP A 123 23.85 -7.73 -5.50
N LEU A 124 22.80 -7.38 -4.76
CA LEU A 124 23.01 -6.83 -3.39
C LEU A 124 22.12 -7.50 -2.34
N GLN A 125 22.22 -8.83 -2.26
CA GLN A 125 21.48 -9.67 -1.30
C GLN A 125 21.74 -9.23 0.15
N GLY A 126 22.97 -8.83 0.52
CA GLY A 126 23.32 -8.44 1.89
C GLY A 126 22.59 -7.19 2.40
N VAL A 127 22.56 -6.10 1.63
CA VAL A 127 21.85 -4.86 2.00
C VAL A 127 20.35 -5.09 2.05
N ARG A 128 19.80 -5.88 1.12
CA ARG A 128 18.37 -6.24 1.11
C ARG A 128 17.98 -7.10 2.31
N LEU A 129 18.81 -8.08 2.68
CA LEU A 129 18.61 -8.92 3.87
C LEU A 129 18.72 -8.12 5.16
N LEU A 130 19.65 -7.17 5.24
CA LEU A 130 19.79 -6.29 6.41
C LEU A 130 18.59 -5.36 6.55
N ALA A 131 18.16 -4.72 5.46
CA ALA A 131 16.97 -3.86 5.46
C ALA A 131 15.69 -4.66 5.77
N LEU A 132 15.57 -5.88 5.22
CA LEU A 132 14.50 -6.81 5.56
C LEU A 132 14.55 -7.21 7.04
N GLY A 133 15.71 -7.58 7.56
CA GLY A 133 15.90 -7.97 8.96
C GLY A 133 15.53 -6.85 9.93
N LEU A 134 16.00 -5.62 9.69
CA LEU A 134 15.62 -4.44 10.47
C LEU A 134 14.11 -4.18 10.39
N SER A 135 13.53 -4.27 9.20
CA SER A 135 12.09 -4.05 9.02
C SER A 135 11.24 -5.11 9.72
N LEU A 136 11.66 -6.38 9.69
CA LEU A 136 11.01 -7.47 10.39
C LEU A 136 11.14 -7.34 11.90
N LEU A 137 12.28 -6.84 12.41
CA LEU A 137 12.45 -6.54 13.82
C LEU A 137 11.46 -5.46 14.27
N VAL A 138 11.36 -4.36 13.52
CA VAL A 138 10.38 -3.29 13.80
C VAL A 138 8.95 -3.85 13.73
N ALA A 139 8.67 -4.71 12.75
CA ALA A 139 7.36 -5.34 12.60
C ALA A 139 7.02 -6.26 13.77
N ALA A 140 7.98 -7.07 14.23
CA ALA A 140 7.82 -7.95 15.36
C ALA A 140 7.55 -7.16 16.64
N LEU A 141 8.29 -6.06 16.87
CA LEU A 141 8.06 -5.15 17.99
C LEU A 141 6.68 -4.47 17.92
N ALA A 142 6.29 -3.97 16.74
CA ALA A 142 4.99 -3.35 16.53
C ALA A 142 3.83 -4.35 16.69
N GLY A 143 3.99 -5.57 16.16
CA GLY A 143 3.04 -6.67 16.28
C GLY A 143 2.92 -7.15 17.73
N LEU A 144 4.03 -7.27 18.46
CA LEU A 144 4.04 -7.59 19.89
C LEU A 144 3.34 -6.50 20.69
N ALA A 145 3.67 -5.22 20.47
CA ALA A 145 3.02 -4.10 21.14
C ALA A 145 1.51 -4.07 20.86
N PHE A 146 1.10 -4.40 19.63
CA PHE A 146 -0.30 -4.51 19.25
C PHE A 146 -0.99 -5.68 19.96
N LEU A 147 -0.38 -6.87 19.98
CA LEU A 147 -0.89 -8.05 20.67
C LEU A 147 -1.04 -7.81 22.17
N LEU A 148 -0.02 -7.23 22.82
CA LEU A 148 -0.05 -6.90 24.25
C LEU A 148 -1.18 -5.90 24.56
N ARG A 149 -1.42 -4.93 23.68
CA ARG A 149 -2.50 -3.94 23.83
C ARG A 149 -3.90 -4.51 23.55
N THR A 150 -4.00 -5.56 22.73
CA THR A 150 -5.28 -6.14 22.27
C THR A 150 -5.67 -7.44 22.99
N SER A 151 -4.75 -8.05 23.74
CA SER A 151 -4.86 -9.33 24.45
C SER A 151 -6.13 -9.46 25.32
N HIS A 152 -6.62 -8.35 25.88
CA HIS A 152 -7.78 -8.36 26.78
C HIS A 152 -9.14 -8.08 26.12
N ARG A 153 -9.21 -7.75 24.81
CA ARG A 153 -10.42 -7.17 24.22
C ARG A 153 -10.92 -7.78 22.91
N HIS A 154 -10.08 -8.53 22.18
CA HIS A 154 -10.42 -9.01 20.84
C HIS A 154 -10.20 -10.52 20.68
N PRO A 155 -10.93 -11.22 19.80
CA PRO A 155 -10.64 -12.61 19.50
C PRO A 155 -9.24 -12.71 18.90
N LEU A 156 -8.37 -13.49 19.56
CA LEU A 156 -6.94 -13.67 19.25
C LEU A 156 -6.65 -13.81 17.75
N GLN A 157 -7.56 -14.44 17.00
CA GLN A 157 -7.44 -14.66 15.57
C GLN A 157 -7.41 -13.34 14.77
N THR A 158 -8.26 -12.35 15.09
CA THR A 158 -8.29 -11.06 14.37
C THR A 158 -7.03 -10.24 14.65
N ALA A 159 -6.56 -10.26 15.90
CA ALA A 159 -5.35 -9.56 16.30
C ALA A 159 -4.10 -10.17 15.65
N ALA A 160 -4.06 -11.52 15.55
CA ALA A 160 -3.00 -12.22 14.85
C ALA A 160 -2.98 -11.93 13.34
N ALA A 161 -4.15 -11.91 12.68
CA ALA A 161 -4.24 -11.57 11.25
C ALA A 161 -3.81 -10.12 10.95
N ALA A 162 -4.16 -9.19 11.85
CA ALA A 162 -3.70 -7.80 11.80
C ALA A 162 -2.18 -7.68 12.03
N ALA A 163 -1.63 -8.40 13.01
CA ALA A 163 -0.19 -8.43 13.25
C ALA A 163 0.58 -9.01 12.05
N TYR A 164 0.03 -10.08 11.44
CA TYR A 164 0.62 -10.71 10.27
C TYR A 164 0.61 -9.81 9.03
N THR A 165 -0.50 -9.11 8.78
CA THR A 165 -0.57 -8.11 7.69
C THR A 165 0.43 -6.98 7.89
N LEU A 166 0.61 -6.52 9.13
CA LEU A 166 1.62 -5.52 9.47
C LEU A 166 3.03 -6.05 9.19
N LEU A 167 3.30 -7.32 9.54
CA LEU A 167 4.58 -7.97 9.31
C LEU A 167 4.93 -8.06 7.84
N LEU A 168 3.97 -8.48 7.00
CA LEU A 168 4.16 -8.49 5.54
C LEU A 168 4.41 -7.08 4.98
N LEU A 169 3.71 -6.08 5.50
CA LEU A 169 3.86 -4.72 5.03
C LEU A 169 5.24 -4.14 5.39
N PHE A 170 5.71 -4.37 6.61
CA PHE A 170 7.06 -3.97 7.01
C PHE A 170 8.13 -4.73 6.23
N ALA A 171 7.94 -6.03 5.95
CA ALA A 171 8.84 -6.77 5.07
C ALA A 171 8.93 -6.13 3.66
N ALA A 172 7.79 -5.69 3.10
CA ALA A 172 7.77 -4.95 1.84
C ALA A 172 8.55 -3.62 1.94
N VAL A 173 8.42 -2.89 3.05
CA VAL A 173 9.15 -1.64 3.30
C VAL A 173 10.66 -1.89 3.35
N GLY A 174 11.11 -2.88 4.11
CA GLY A 174 12.53 -3.23 4.20
C GLY A 174 13.12 -3.62 2.85
N LEU A 175 12.39 -4.43 2.08
CA LEU A 175 12.80 -4.80 0.73
C LEU A 175 12.83 -3.61 -0.23
N ALA A 176 11.87 -2.71 -0.13
CA ALA A 176 11.83 -1.48 -0.92
C ALA A 176 12.96 -0.52 -0.56
N PHE A 177 13.33 -0.41 0.73
CA PHE A 177 14.50 0.35 1.16
C PHE A 177 15.79 -0.27 0.62
N GLY A 178 15.94 -1.59 0.76
CA GLY A 178 17.06 -2.31 0.17
C GLY A 178 17.16 -2.03 -1.33
N LEU A 179 16.05 -2.08 -2.05
CA LEU A 179 16.01 -1.81 -3.49
C LEU A 179 16.25 -0.33 -3.85
N ALA A 180 15.81 0.62 -3.01
CA ALA A 180 16.08 2.04 -3.22
C ALA A 180 17.56 2.41 -2.96
N LEU A 181 18.21 1.75 -1.99
CA LEU A 181 19.64 1.91 -1.75
C LEU A 181 20.49 1.39 -2.91
N THR A 182 20.04 0.32 -3.58
CA THR A 182 20.75 -0.27 -4.71
C THR A 182 20.41 0.41 -6.03
N ALA A 183 19.20 0.94 -6.17
CA ALA A 183 18.72 1.66 -7.33
C ALA A 183 17.91 2.91 -6.90
N PRO A 184 18.56 4.08 -6.75
CA PRO A 184 17.95 5.31 -6.18
C PRO A 184 16.65 5.77 -6.86
N ARG A 185 16.46 5.44 -8.15
CA ARG A 185 15.22 5.68 -8.90
C ARG A 185 13.97 5.06 -8.26
N PHE A 186 14.14 4.06 -7.41
CA PHE A 186 13.06 3.42 -6.67
C PHE A 186 12.79 4.06 -5.30
N GLY A 187 13.43 5.19 -4.95
CA GLY A 187 13.20 5.89 -3.68
C GLY A 187 11.73 6.26 -3.41
N VAL A 188 10.92 6.33 -4.47
CA VAL A 188 9.47 6.55 -4.41
C VAL A 188 8.71 5.37 -3.77
N LEU A 189 9.18 4.13 -3.98
CA LEU A 189 8.56 2.91 -3.48
C LEU A 189 8.56 2.79 -1.94
N PRO A 190 9.71 2.90 -1.22
CA PRO A 190 9.71 2.84 0.23
C PRO A 190 8.93 4.00 0.86
N ALA A 191 8.94 5.19 0.24
CA ALA A 191 8.11 6.30 0.68
C ALA A 191 6.61 5.95 0.60
N GLY A 192 6.16 5.37 -0.52
CA GLY A 192 4.78 4.90 -0.66
C GLY A 192 4.41 3.83 0.36
N LEU A 193 5.26 2.84 0.58
CA LEU A 193 5.02 1.77 1.54
C LEU A 193 5.03 2.27 3.00
N LEU A 194 5.91 3.22 3.37
CA LEU A 194 5.91 3.83 4.70
C LEU A 194 4.62 4.60 4.98
N LEU A 195 4.12 5.37 4.01
CA LEU A 195 2.83 6.05 4.13
C LEU A 195 1.67 5.05 4.28
N LEU A 196 1.76 3.90 3.60
CA LEU A 196 0.78 2.83 3.71
C LEU A 196 0.83 2.16 5.09
N VAL A 197 2.03 1.88 5.61
CA VAL A 197 2.26 1.41 6.99
C VAL A 197 1.60 2.34 7.98
N PHE A 198 1.88 3.63 7.87
CA PHE A 198 1.30 4.62 8.77
C PHE A 198 -0.22 4.61 8.70
N SER A 199 -0.80 4.60 7.50
CA SER A 199 -2.25 4.52 7.29
C SER A 199 -2.86 3.27 7.94
N ASP A 200 -2.27 2.10 7.71
CA ASP A 200 -2.80 0.82 8.18
C ASP A 200 -2.61 0.65 9.69
N LEU A 201 -1.49 1.11 10.25
CA LEU A 201 -1.23 1.09 11.69
C LEU A 201 -2.23 1.98 12.45
N VAL A 202 -2.54 3.17 11.93
CA VAL A 202 -3.61 4.03 12.49
C VAL A 202 -4.97 3.34 12.39
N ARG A 203 -5.31 2.71 11.26
CA ARG A 203 -6.58 1.98 11.11
C ARG A 203 -6.68 0.79 12.08
N LEU A 204 -5.61 0.04 12.25
CA LEU A 204 -5.57 -1.08 13.20
C LEU A 204 -5.70 -0.60 14.64
N LEU A 205 -5.07 0.52 15.00
CA LEU A 205 -5.29 1.18 16.30
C LEU A 205 -6.74 1.65 16.48
N GLU A 206 -7.37 2.21 15.44
CA GLU A 206 -8.80 2.57 15.48
C GLU A 206 -9.69 1.34 15.68
N LEU A 207 -9.44 0.25 14.95
CA LEU A 207 -10.18 -1.00 15.11
C LEU A 207 -9.98 -1.57 16.52
N ALA A 208 -8.75 -1.57 17.04
CA ALA A 208 -8.43 -2.05 18.37
C ALA A 208 -9.09 -1.20 19.47
N ALA A 209 -9.20 0.11 19.27
CA ALA A 209 -9.80 1.06 20.20
C ALA A 209 -11.33 1.10 20.12
N SER A 210 -11.95 0.63 19.03
CA SER A 210 -13.39 0.67 18.84
C SER A 210 -14.10 -0.40 19.68
N PRO A 211 -14.94 -0.05 20.66
CA PRO A 211 -15.60 -1.00 21.55
C PRO A 211 -16.74 -1.79 20.87
N SER A 212 -17.09 -1.48 19.62
CA SER A 212 -18.33 -1.94 18.97
C SER A 212 -18.14 -2.98 17.85
N PHE A 213 -16.97 -3.62 17.73
CA PHE A 213 -16.76 -4.62 16.67
C PHE A 213 -17.44 -5.97 16.92
N PHE A 214 -18.10 -6.16 18.08
CA PHE A 214 -18.91 -7.34 18.38
C PHE A 214 -20.25 -6.98 19.06
N PRO A 215 -21.39 -7.49 18.57
CA PRO A 215 -22.73 -7.17 19.07
C PRO A 215 -23.20 -8.04 20.26
N TYR A 216 -22.32 -8.45 21.19
CA TYR A 216 -22.72 -9.35 22.29
C TYR A 216 -22.30 -8.95 23.71
N VAL A 217 -22.03 -7.67 23.97
CA VAL A 217 -21.93 -7.20 25.36
C VAL A 217 -22.87 -6.03 25.61
N ARG A 218 -23.86 -6.33 26.45
CA ARG A 218 -24.82 -5.47 27.15
C ARG A 218 -24.32 -4.03 27.34
N PRO A 219 -25.17 -3.00 27.15
CA PRO A 219 -24.76 -1.64 27.42
C PRO A 219 -24.65 -1.47 28.93
N SER A 220 -23.42 -1.33 29.43
CA SER A 220 -23.18 -0.76 30.75
C SER A 220 -22.29 0.45 30.58
N HIS A 221 -22.77 1.57 31.13
CA HIS A 221 -22.20 2.90 31.09
C HIS A 221 -20.67 2.93 31.08
N ALA A 222 -20.07 3.45 30.01
CA ALA A 222 -18.64 3.78 29.98
C ALA A 222 -18.44 5.18 29.40
N GLY A 223 -17.72 6.00 30.17
CA GLY A 223 -17.53 7.43 30.04
C GLY A 223 -16.78 7.95 28.81
N PRO A 224 -16.45 9.26 28.81
CA PRO A 224 -16.13 10.07 27.63
C PRO A 224 -14.69 9.89 27.10
N SER A 225 -14.22 8.65 26.95
CA SER A 225 -12.81 8.34 26.61
C SER A 225 -12.53 8.25 25.09
N SER A 226 -13.50 8.55 24.22
CA SER A 226 -13.35 8.43 22.75
C SER A 226 -12.77 9.69 22.05
N ARG A 227 -12.32 10.70 22.81
CA ARG A 227 -11.94 12.02 22.24
C ARG A 227 -10.50 12.15 21.74
N LEU A 228 -9.59 11.20 21.99
CA LEU A 228 -8.15 11.44 21.77
C LEU A 228 -7.58 11.08 20.38
N LEU A 229 -8.30 10.35 19.52
CA LEU A 229 -7.81 9.95 18.19
C LEU A 229 -8.58 10.43 16.93
N PRO A 230 -9.61 11.32 16.99
CA PRO A 230 -10.34 11.71 15.78
C PRO A 230 -9.51 12.42 14.67
N PRO A 231 -8.42 13.18 14.94
CA PRO A 231 -7.67 13.81 13.86
C PRO A 231 -6.80 12.80 13.08
N LEU A 232 -6.24 11.80 13.78
CA LEU A 232 -5.31 10.83 13.18
C LEU A 232 -5.98 9.90 12.18
N GLY A 233 -7.20 9.45 12.48
CA GLY A 233 -8.01 8.64 11.57
C GLY A 233 -8.33 9.30 10.23
N SER A 234 -8.57 10.61 10.29
CA SER A 234 -8.86 11.43 9.12
C SER A 234 -7.62 11.57 8.25
N ALA A 235 -6.46 11.86 8.86
CA ALA A 235 -5.18 11.97 8.17
C ALA A 235 -4.75 10.64 7.54
N ALA A 236 -4.83 9.52 8.26
CA ALA A 236 -4.47 8.20 7.75
C ALA A 236 -5.25 7.81 6.49
N ARG A 237 -6.54 8.17 6.41
CA ARG A 237 -7.38 7.90 5.22
C ARG A 237 -6.99 8.77 4.03
N LEU A 238 -6.54 10.01 4.27
CA LEU A 238 -6.08 10.94 3.23
C LEU A 238 -4.70 10.57 2.67
N ILE A 239 -3.86 9.93 3.49
CA ILE A 239 -2.51 9.50 3.11
C ILE A 239 -2.53 8.21 2.28
N ARG A 240 -3.60 7.40 2.36
CA ARG A 240 -3.65 6.11 1.64
C ARG A 240 -3.62 6.23 0.11
N PRO A 241 -4.39 7.12 -0.56
CA PRO A 241 -4.29 7.30 -2.00
C PRO A 241 -2.90 7.75 -2.50
N PRO A 242 -2.22 8.76 -1.91
CA PRO A 242 -0.88 9.12 -2.34
C PRO A 242 0.14 8.00 -2.06
N ALA A 243 -0.01 7.24 -0.97
CA ALA A 243 0.80 6.05 -0.73
C ALA A 243 0.71 5.04 -1.89
N GLN A 244 -0.51 4.74 -2.36
CA GLN A 244 -0.74 3.87 -3.50
C GLN A 244 -0.20 4.46 -4.81
N ALA A 245 -0.34 5.78 -5.02
CA ALA A 245 0.20 6.44 -6.20
C ALA A 245 1.73 6.32 -6.28
N LEU A 246 2.43 6.46 -5.16
CA LEU A 246 3.89 6.28 -5.08
C LEU A 246 4.32 4.83 -5.37
N ILE A 247 3.55 3.85 -4.88
CA ILE A 247 3.77 2.42 -5.19
C ILE A 247 3.54 2.15 -6.68
N VAL A 248 2.52 2.75 -7.30
CA VAL A 248 2.26 2.59 -8.75
C VAL A 248 3.33 3.32 -9.58
N ALA A 249 3.79 4.48 -9.13
CA ALA A 249 4.84 5.25 -9.80
C ALA A 249 6.18 4.50 -9.88
N SER A 250 6.45 3.56 -8.96
CA SER A 250 7.67 2.74 -9.01
C SER A 250 7.73 1.83 -10.25
N ILE A 251 6.59 1.56 -10.91
CA ILE A 251 6.55 0.85 -12.19
C ILE A 251 7.29 1.65 -13.26
N TRP A 252 7.13 2.98 -13.29
CA TRP A 252 7.87 3.83 -14.23
C TRP A 252 9.36 3.85 -13.92
N SER A 253 9.76 3.83 -12.65
CA SER A 253 11.16 3.65 -12.26
C SER A 253 11.73 2.33 -12.79
N ALA A 254 10.93 1.27 -12.84
CA ALA A 254 11.32 -0.01 -13.41
C ALA A 254 11.40 0.01 -14.93
N LEU A 255 10.47 0.69 -15.62
CA LEU A 255 10.47 0.84 -17.08
C LEU A 255 11.68 1.63 -17.60
N GLN A 256 12.22 2.53 -16.79
CA GLN A 256 13.45 3.28 -17.07
C GLN A 256 14.72 2.43 -16.92
N ASN A 257 14.62 1.14 -16.61
CA ASN A 257 15.79 0.27 -16.51
C ASN A 257 16.18 -0.28 -17.89
N PRO A 258 17.31 0.14 -18.48
CA PRO A 258 17.80 -0.43 -19.73
C PRO A 258 18.37 -1.81 -19.44
N ALA A 259 17.51 -2.83 -19.35
CA ALA A 259 17.92 -4.23 -19.19
C ALA A 259 18.73 -4.75 -20.41
N GLY A 260 18.92 -3.94 -21.46
CA GLY A 260 19.65 -4.31 -22.67
C GLY A 260 21.14 -3.94 -22.69
N SER A 261 21.66 -3.12 -21.76
CA SER A 261 23.05 -2.62 -21.86
C SER A 261 24.09 -3.40 -21.05
N GLN A 262 23.69 -4.38 -20.23
CA GLN A 262 24.64 -5.19 -19.46
C GLN A 262 25.05 -6.50 -20.15
N LEU A 263 24.23 -7.05 -21.06
CA LEU A 263 24.61 -8.26 -21.80
C LEU A 263 25.57 -8.00 -22.97
N SER A 264 25.67 -6.77 -23.47
CA SER A 264 26.59 -6.40 -24.55
C SER A 264 28.00 -6.05 -24.09
N LEU A 265 28.22 -5.81 -22.80
CA LEU A 265 29.55 -5.53 -22.22
C LEU A 265 30.30 -6.78 -21.73
N PHE A 266 29.61 -7.92 -21.62
CA PHE A 266 30.23 -9.21 -21.26
C PHE A 266 30.54 -10.10 -22.47
N LEU A 267 30.26 -9.63 -23.69
CA LEU A 267 30.53 -10.34 -24.95
C LEU A 267 31.52 -9.59 -25.87
N SER A 268 32.21 -8.55 -25.37
CA SER A 268 33.27 -7.83 -26.10
C SER A 268 34.63 -8.04 -25.46
#